data_AF-N0B4X9-F1
#
_entry.id   AF-N0B4X9-F1
#
_cell.length_a   1.000
_cell.length_b   1.000
_cell.length_c   1.000
_cell.angle_alpha   90.00
_cell.angle_beta   90.00
_cell.angle_gamma   90.00
#
_symmetry.space_group_name_H-M   'P 1'
#
loop_
_entity.id
_entity.type
_entity.pdbx_description
1 polymer ?
#
loop_
_entity_poly.entity_id
_entity_poly.type
_entity_poly.pdbx_seq_one_letter_code
_entity_poly.pdbx_strand_id
1 'polypeptide(L)'
;MSIRKERLKVYDMTCTSCEKRVERSLNKLSGLFKVKASFSGQFADIEYEDELCSLNQIKSAIKSAGYTTEESKDYKFIGVLVVVIAVVLLGMNTGGFDMEAKLTNASYGVLFVVGVLTSIHCVGMCGGIMLSQSLKKESKNKFEAIKPAILYNLGRVISYSILGGIVGAIGSVFSLSITAQAGLQIFAGVFMIMMGLNMAGFSAFRKFQIKLPAAVCKIQSKPKSPLFVGLLNGFMPCGPLQTMQIFALGTGSALSGAFSMFMFALGTVPLMLTFGAVSGLLSKGYTKKILKFSGVLIMVLGLIMGNRGLALAGMNMSPKAVMAKIGALGTGDDAAAPANAVKASIKNGTQVLNMTVSGQGYTPNFLYVQKGIPVKWELDAQQLTGCNSTIVIPSLNIKQKLESGKNTIEFTPGDEDLSFSCWMGMLSGTIKVVDDLKSVSTSTSKSSGSDSASGSTSGSAAPSQPSIYGDDISKVATDRLVKKAQVTNNEQTIAVKGIGYELEPLIMVTNKGIPTKLSLDLTAFDQPDGNFTIKDANTQQVVTKFVGQKGIVEVGFTIDKAGSYGIYIDENILGMIDVADDLNSVNLDEVRSKYIQQ
;
A
#
# COMPACT_ATOMS: atom_id res chain seq x y z
N MET A 1 44.38 14.24 45.12
CA MET A 1 43.32 13.24 44.90
C MET A 1 41.94 13.74 45.35
N SER A 2 41.26 14.52 44.50
CA SER A 2 39.85 14.89 44.70
C SER A 2 38.97 14.06 43.78
N ILE A 3 38.15 13.17 44.36
CA ILE A 3 37.12 12.44 43.62
C ILE A 3 35.95 13.40 43.35
N ARG A 4 35.62 13.63 42.07
CA ARG A 4 34.47 14.42 41.66
C ARG A 4 33.31 13.53 41.25
N LYS A 5 32.10 13.98 41.57
CA LYS A 5 30.85 13.40 41.08
C LYS A 5 30.18 14.40 40.16
N GLU A 6 29.87 13.98 38.94
CA GLU A 6 29.25 14.86 37.96
C GLU A 6 28.18 14.13 37.16
N ARG A 7 27.13 14.87 36.79
CA ARG A 7 26.10 14.40 35.87
C ARG A 7 26.32 15.07 34.52
N LEU A 8 26.82 14.30 33.56
CA LEU A 8 27.05 14.80 32.21
C LEU A 8 25.84 14.53 31.33
N LYS A 9 25.39 15.53 30.55
CA LYS A 9 24.39 15.29 29.50
C LYS A 9 24.99 14.45 28.38
N VAL A 10 24.27 13.40 27.99
CA VAL A 10 24.66 12.49 26.91
C VAL A 10 23.44 12.29 26.02
N TYR A 11 23.46 12.94 24.86
CA TYR A 11 22.35 12.94 23.92
C TYR A 11 22.45 11.80 22.90
N ASP A 12 21.30 11.48 22.30
CA ASP A 12 21.08 10.47 21.27
C ASP A 12 21.28 9.01 21.73
N MET A 13 21.18 8.74 23.03
CA MET A 13 20.96 7.38 23.52
C MET A 13 19.51 6.97 23.27
N THR A 14 19.29 5.83 22.61
CA THR A 14 17.93 5.37 22.22
C THR A 14 17.51 4.07 22.91
N CYS A 15 18.42 3.37 23.58
CA CYS A 15 18.10 2.11 24.26
C CYS A 15 19.10 1.77 25.38
N THR A 16 18.77 0.75 26.18
CA THR A 16 19.64 0.22 27.25
C THR A 16 20.98 -0.33 26.73
N SER A 17 21.04 -0.73 25.45
CA SER A 17 22.32 -1.11 24.85
C SER A 17 23.21 0.10 24.53
N CYS A 18 22.61 1.29 24.31
CA CYS A 18 23.35 2.54 24.22
C CYS A 18 23.95 2.93 25.58
N GLU A 19 23.21 2.77 26.68
CA GLU A 19 23.72 2.97 28.05
C GLU A 19 24.97 2.12 28.28
N LYS A 20 24.85 0.81 28.06
CA LYS A 20 25.96 -0.14 28.24
C LYS A 20 27.15 0.13 27.33
N ARG A 21 26.94 0.79 26.19
CA ARG A 21 28.03 1.19 25.27
C ARG A 21 28.76 2.41 25.82
N VAL A 22 28.03 3.43 26.27
CA VAL A 22 28.60 4.61 26.93
C VAL A 22 29.37 4.17 28.18
N GLU A 23 28.76 3.35 29.03
CA GLU A 23 29.40 2.79 30.24
C GLU A 23 30.68 2.02 29.90
N ARG A 24 30.65 1.12 28.90
CA ARG A 24 31.84 0.38 28.47
C ARG A 24 32.94 1.28 27.88
N SER A 25 32.58 2.37 27.21
CA SER A 25 33.56 3.33 26.68
C SER A 25 34.23 4.11 27.81
N LEU A 26 33.43 4.57 28.77
CA LEU A 26 33.91 5.33 29.92
C LEU A 26 34.74 4.48 30.90
N ASN A 27 34.33 3.23 31.15
CA ASN A 27 35.08 2.31 32.01
C ASN A 27 36.47 1.91 31.46
N LYS A 28 36.80 2.25 30.21
CA LYS A 28 38.16 2.07 29.65
C LYS A 28 39.12 3.20 30.05
N LEU A 29 38.62 4.31 30.58
CA LEU A 29 39.44 5.44 31.00
C LEU A 29 40.04 5.17 32.39
N SER A 30 41.33 5.43 32.53
CA SER A 30 42.02 5.45 33.83
C SER A 30 41.50 6.61 34.69
N GLY A 31 41.24 6.36 35.97
CA GLY A 31 40.74 7.39 36.92
C GLY A 31 39.22 7.50 37.02
N LEU A 32 38.46 6.58 36.42
CA LEU A 32 36.99 6.52 36.51
C LEU A 32 36.53 5.38 37.42
N PHE A 33 35.87 5.69 38.54
CA PHE A 33 35.49 4.71 39.56
C PHE A 33 34.07 4.17 39.37
N LYS A 34 33.15 5.01 38.91
CA LYS A 34 31.74 4.64 38.75
C LYS A 34 31.13 5.35 37.56
N VAL A 35 30.43 4.59 36.73
CA VAL A 35 29.67 5.10 35.59
C VAL A 35 28.28 4.49 35.61
N LYS A 36 27.25 5.34 35.49
CA LYS A 36 25.88 4.90 35.27
C LYS A 36 25.23 5.79 34.21
N ALA A 37 24.96 5.21 33.05
CA ALA A 37 24.28 5.93 31.97
C ALA A 37 22.76 5.75 32.04
N SER A 38 22.02 6.77 31.63
CA SER A 38 20.56 6.75 31.50
C SER A 38 20.14 7.24 30.12
N PHE A 39 19.64 6.34 29.27
CA PHE A 39 19.06 6.72 27.98
C PHE A 39 17.74 7.46 28.18
N SER A 40 16.92 7.07 29.17
CA SER A 40 15.67 7.76 29.47
C SER A 40 15.90 9.21 29.86
N GLY A 41 16.93 9.47 30.68
CA GLY A 41 17.31 10.81 31.16
C GLY A 41 18.30 11.58 30.27
N GLN A 42 18.93 10.93 29.28
CA GLN A 42 20.02 11.50 28.45
C GLN A 42 21.17 12.05 29.29
N PHE A 43 21.64 11.27 30.26
CA PHE A 43 22.80 11.64 31.07
C PHE A 43 23.66 10.43 31.44
N ALA A 44 24.88 10.69 31.86
CA ALA A 44 25.75 9.74 32.53
C ALA A 44 26.19 10.32 33.88
N ASP A 45 25.89 9.61 34.97
CA ASP A 45 26.42 9.90 36.29
C ASP A 45 27.80 9.25 36.38
N ILE A 46 28.82 10.08 36.64
CA ILE A 46 30.23 9.68 36.68
C ILE A 46 30.86 10.08 38.00
N GLU A 47 31.72 9.20 38.52
CA GLU A 47 32.61 9.48 39.65
C GLU A 47 34.05 9.25 39.18
N TYR A 48 34.87 10.31 39.15
CA TYR A 48 36.21 10.28 38.55
C TYR A 48 37.22 11.12 39.33
N GLU A 49 38.51 10.86 39.12
CA GLU A 49 39.63 11.57 39.73
C GLU A 49 40.24 12.57 38.75
N ASP A 50 40.22 13.87 39.10
CA ASP A 50 40.63 14.95 38.19
C ASP A 50 42.10 14.88 37.75
N GLU A 51 42.99 14.34 38.60
CA GLU A 51 44.42 14.21 38.30
C GLU A 51 44.71 13.11 37.25
N LEU A 52 43.81 12.12 37.13
CA LEU A 52 43.96 10.96 36.24
C LEU A 52 43.07 11.04 35.00
N CYS A 53 41.94 11.74 35.08
CA CYS A 53 40.98 11.84 34.00
C CYS A 53 40.35 13.23 33.94
N SER A 54 40.49 13.91 32.80
CA SER A 54 39.85 15.20 32.57
C SER A 54 38.46 15.05 31.96
N LEU A 55 37.59 16.01 32.26
CA LEU A 55 36.23 16.11 31.71
C LEU A 55 36.22 16.13 30.16
N ASN A 56 37.25 16.69 29.53
CA ASN A 56 37.42 16.67 28.08
C ASN A 56 37.73 15.27 27.53
N GLN A 57 38.55 14.47 28.24
CA GLN A 57 38.79 13.06 27.86
C GLN A 57 37.51 12.24 27.98
N ILE A 58 36.70 12.48 29.02
CA ILE A 58 35.39 11.85 29.21
C ILE A 58 34.45 12.21 28.05
N LYS A 59 34.31 13.50 27.72
CA LYS A 59 33.53 13.97 26.56
C LYS A 59 34.02 13.36 25.25
N SER A 60 35.33 13.25 25.06
CA SER A 60 35.94 12.63 23.88
C SER A 60 35.65 11.13 23.79
N ALA A 61 35.67 10.41 24.92
CA ALA A 61 35.30 8.99 25.00
C ALA A 61 33.80 8.75 24.72
N ILE A 62 32.93 9.69 25.07
CA ILE A 62 31.51 9.66 24.72
C ILE A 62 31.32 9.92 23.22
N LYS A 63 32.07 10.88 22.66
CA LYS A 63 32.08 11.19 21.22
C LYS A 63 32.59 10.02 20.38
N SER A 64 33.68 9.38 20.83
CA SER A 64 34.24 8.20 20.18
C SER A 64 33.32 6.97 20.30
N ALA A 65 32.44 6.92 21.30
CA ALA A 65 31.37 5.93 21.40
C ALA A 65 30.18 6.19 20.45
N GLY A 66 30.13 7.36 19.80
CA GLY A 66 29.09 7.74 18.83
C GLY A 66 27.96 8.61 19.39
N TYR A 67 28.13 9.16 20.59
CA TYR A 67 27.14 10.01 21.28
C TYR A 67 27.64 11.46 21.36
N THR A 68 26.77 12.39 21.75
CA THR A 68 27.15 13.79 21.89
C THR A 68 26.82 14.31 23.28
N THR A 69 27.59 15.29 23.74
CA THR A 69 27.37 15.98 25.03
C THR A 69 26.85 17.40 24.82
N GLU A 70 26.71 17.79 23.55
CA GLU A 70 26.19 19.08 23.10
C GLU A 70 24.73 18.92 22.65
N GLU A 71 23.92 19.92 22.97
CA GLU A 71 22.51 19.96 22.63
C GLU A 71 22.34 20.17 21.12
N SER A 72 21.57 19.28 20.47
CA SER A 72 21.24 19.41 19.04
C SER A 72 20.07 20.38 18.91
N LYS A 73 20.25 21.47 18.14
CA LYS A 73 19.15 22.36 17.75
C LYS A 73 18.00 21.59 17.05
N ASP A 74 16.76 21.96 17.39
CA ASP A 74 15.50 21.22 17.14
C ASP A 74 14.94 21.27 15.70
N TYR A 75 15.63 21.91 14.75
CA TYR A 75 15.17 22.05 13.34
C TYR A 75 15.08 20.72 12.56
N LYS A 76 15.45 19.59 13.17
CA LYS A 76 15.30 18.25 12.58
C LYS A 76 13.86 17.73 12.63
N PHE A 77 13.00 18.32 13.48
CA PHE A 77 11.59 17.98 13.60
C PHE A 77 10.83 18.24 12.29
N ILE A 78 11.00 19.43 11.72
CA ILE A 78 10.35 19.84 10.47
C ILE A 78 10.83 18.99 9.30
N GLY A 79 12.14 18.73 9.19
CA GLY A 79 12.67 17.89 8.11
C GLY A 79 12.14 16.45 8.16
N VAL A 80 12.02 15.86 9.35
CA VAL A 80 11.43 14.52 9.52
C VAL A 80 9.93 14.54 9.19
N LEU A 81 9.19 15.55 9.67
CA LEU A 81 7.76 15.69 9.41
C LEU A 81 7.48 15.86 7.90
N VAL A 82 8.29 16.67 7.20
CA VAL A 82 8.21 16.87 5.75
C VAL A 82 8.49 15.57 5.00
N VAL A 83 9.47 14.77 5.42
CA VAL A 83 9.75 13.47 4.81
C VAL A 83 8.61 12.47 5.06
N VAL A 84 8.05 12.42 6.27
CA VAL A 84 6.87 11.61 6.60
C VAL A 84 5.71 11.99 5.69
N ILE A 85 5.38 13.29 5.62
CA ILE A 85 4.29 13.82 4.79
C ILE A 85 4.55 13.51 3.32
N ALA A 86 5.77 13.72 2.82
CA ALA A 86 6.12 13.41 1.43
C ALA A 86 5.99 11.90 1.13
N VAL A 87 6.45 11.02 2.00
CA VAL A 87 6.31 9.56 1.82
C VAL A 87 4.85 9.12 1.89
N VAL A 88 4.06 9.70 2.79
CA VAL A 88 2.62 9.43 2.90
C VAL A 88 1.89 9.92 1.64
N LEU A 89 2.16 11.15 1.19
CA LEU A 89 1.58 11.71 -0.04
C LEU A 89 1.99 10.91 -1.28
N LEU A 90 3.26 10.50 -1.37
CA LEU A 90 3.74 9.63 -2.43
C LEU A 90 3.05 8.27 -2.38
N GLY A 91 2.96 7.64 -1.21
CA GLY A 91 2.25 6.37 -1.04
C GLY A 91 0.73 6.46 -1.28
N MET A 92 0.15 7.66 -1.17
CA MET A 92 -1.24 7.93 -1.54
C MET A 92 -1.43 8.21 -3.04
N ASN A 93 -0.40 8.70 -3.74
CA ASN A 93 -0.45 9.08 -5.15
C ASN A 93 0.10 8.01 -6.10
N THR A 94 1.04 7.18 -5.64
CA THR A 94 1.32 5.90 -6.27
C THR A 94 0.20 4.98 -5.84
N GLY A 95 -0.66 4.53 -6.77
CA GLY A 95 -1.68 3.51 -6.48
C GLY A 95 -1.06 2.45 -5.57
N GLY A 96 -1.65 2.28 -4.38
CA GLY A 96 -0.97 1.72 -3.22
C GLY A 96 -0.13 0.49 -3.55
N PHE A 97 1.01 0.30 -2.87
CA PHE A 97 1.76 -0.95 -2.91
C PHE A 97 0.88 -2.08 -2.33
N ASP A 98 -0.06 -2.55 -3.14
CA ASP A 98 -0.98 -3.60 -2.80
C ASP A 98 -0.27 -4.93 -3.03
N MET A 99 0.72 -5.20 -2.16
CA MET A 99 1.36 -6.52 -2.08
C MET A 99 0.31 -7.62 -1.93
N GLU A 100 -0.85 -7.30 -1.37
CA GLU A 100 -1.99 -8.17 -1.14
C GLU A 100 -2.72 -8.59 -2.41
N ALA A 101 -2.92 -7.68 -3.36
CA ALA A 101 -3.49 -8.02 -4.68
C ALA A 101 -2.60 -9.03 -5.42
N LYS A 102 -1.27 -8.95 -5.19
CA LYS A 102 -0.27 -9.91 -5.70
C LYS A 102 -0.16 -11.21 -4.89
N LEU A 103 -0.83 -11.32 -3.73
CA LEU A 103 -0.84 -12.51 -2.88
C LEU A 103 -1.99 -13.48 -3.19
N THR A 104 -2.77 -13.21 -4.23
CA THR A 104 -3.84 -14.08 -4.74
C THR A 104 -3.29 -15.40 -5.25
N ASN A 105 -3.64 -16.50 -4.58
CA ASN A 105 -3.05 -17.82 -4.83
C ASN A 105 -1.51 -17.78 -4.88
N ALA A 106 -0.91 -16.92 -4.05
CA ALA A 106 0.54 -16.78 -4.02
C ALA A 106 1.19 -18.13 -3.78
N SER A 107 1.98 -18.56 -4.75
CA SER A 107 2.87 -19.69 -4.56
C SER A 107 3.81 -19.38 -3.39
N TYR A 108 4.32 -20.42 -2.74
CA TYR A 108 5.33 -20.28 -1.70
C TYR A 108 6.56 -19.45 -2.16
N GLY A 109 6.85 -19.43 -3.47
CA GLY A 109 7.87 -18.57 -4.07
C GLY A 109 7.53 -17.07 -4.01
N VAL A 110 6.26 -16.70 -4.23
CA VAL A 110 5.80 -15.31 -4.06
C VAL A 110 5.96 -14.87 -2.60
N LEU A 111 5.64 -15.74 -1.63
CA LEU A 111 5.82 -15.45 -0.21
C LEU A 111 7.29 -15.21 0.15
N PHE A 112 8.20 -15.98 -0.44
CA PHE A 112 9.64 -15.74 -0.32
C PHE A 112 10.05 -14.37 -0.89
N VAL A 113 9.58 -14.01 -2.09
CA VAL A 113 9.87 -12.71 -2.71
C VAL A 113 9.31 -11.55 -1.87
N VAL A 114 8.09 -11.70 -1.35
CA VAL A 114 7.50 -10.74 -0.40
C VAL A 114 8.39 -10.63 0.84
N GLY A 115 8.90 -11.74 1.37
CA GLY A 115 9.92 -11.74 2.44
C GLY A 115 11.18 -10.94 2.08
N VAL A 116 11.71 -11.12 0.86
CA VAL A 116 12.87 -10.37 0.37
C VAL A 116 12.57 -8.87 0.30
N LEU A 117 11.44 -8.48 -0.28
CA LEU A 117 11.07 -7.06 -0.42
C LEU A 117 10.78 -6.40 0.94
N THR A 118 10.07 -7.09 1.83
CA THR A 118 9.74 -6.60 3.19
C THR A 118 10.96 -6.52 4.11
N SER A 119 12.06 -7.22 3.78
CA SER A 119 13.28 -7.20 4.58
C SER A 119 13.93 -5.82 4.70
N ILE A 120 13.66 -4.89 3.77
CA ILE A 120 14.07 -3.48 3.86
C ILE A 120 13.49 -2.84 5.14
N HIS A 121 12.21 -3.11 5.43
CA HIS A 121 11.58 -2.69 6.67
C HIS A 121 12.17 -3.41 7.89
N CYS A 122 12.46 -4.71 7.76
CA CYS A 122 13.11 -5.46 8.85
C CYS A 122 14.48 -4.86 9.20
N VAL A 123 15.28 -4.39 8.23
CA VAL A 123 16.55 -3.67 8.52
C VAL A 123 16.30 -2.43 9.34
N GLY A 124 15.21 -1.72 9.04
CA GLY A 124 14.83 -0.55 9.79
C GLY A 124 14.53 -0.84 11.26
N MET A 125 13.64 -1.81 11.53
CA MET A 125 13.12 -2.10 12.87
C MET A 125 13.94 -3.17 13.61
N CYS A 126 14.04 -4.37 13.02
CA CYS A 126 14.73 -5.52 13.59
C CYS A 126 16.26 -5.42 13.48
N GLY A 127 16.77 -4.63 12.54
CA GLY A 127 18.21 -4.44 12.33
C GLY A 127 18.91 -3.85 13.55
N GLY A 128 18.29 -2.91 14.28
CA GLY A 128 18.84 -2.36 15.51
C GLY A 128 18.99 -3.40 16.63
N ILE A 129 18.01 -4.31 16.74
CA ILE A 129 18.04 -5.42 17.72
C ILE A 129 19.13 -6.41 17.34
N MET A 130 19.17 -6.81 16.07
CA MET A 130 20.21 -7.72 15.56
C MET A 130 21.61 -7.15 15.79
N LEU A 131 21.80 -5.86 15.47
CA LEU A 131 23.06 -5.15 15.68
C LEU A 131 23.46 -5.13 17.17
N SER A 132 22.52 -4.86 18.08
CA SER A 132 22.79 -4.88 19.53
C SER A 132 23.29 -6.23 20.04
N GLN A 133 22.90 -7.32 19.37
CA GLN A 133 23.31 -8.68 19.70
C GLN A 133 24.66 -9.05 19.07
N SER A 134 24.97 -8.52 17.88
CA SER A 134 26.26 -8.70 17.20
C SER A 134 27.41 -7.88 17.83
N LEU A 135 27.10 -6.78 18.50
CA LEU A 135 28.09 -5.86 19.10
C LEU A 135 28.54 -6.26 20.53
N LYS A 136 28.11 -7.40 21.06
CA LYS A 136 28.43 -7.82 22.44
C LYS A 136 29.86 -8.38 22.59
N LYS A 137 30.53 -8.78 21.50
CA LYS A 137 31.86 -9.42 21.55
C LYS A 137 32.79 -8.79 20.51
N GLU A 138 33.98 -8.33 20.91
CA GLU A 138 35.07 -8.01 19.97
C GLU A 138 35.48 -9.33 19.30
N SER A 139 35.20 -9.43 18.01
CA SER A 139 35.43 -10.65 17.24
C SER A 139 36.84 -10.66 16.68
N LYS A 140 37.59 -11.74 16.92
CA LYS A 140 38.94 -11.93 16.34
C LYS A 140 38.89 -12.44 14.89
N ASN A 141 37.77 -13.06 14.47
CA ASN A 141 37.61 -13.69 13.15
C ASN A 141 36.29 -13.29 12.44
N LYS A 142 36.26 -13.30 11.09
CA LYS A 142 35.06 -12.95 10.29
C LYS A 142 33.84 -13.86 10.59
N PHE A 143 34.07 -15.15 10.87
CA PHE A 143 33.00 -16.12 11.16
C PHE A 143 32.38 -15.93 12.55
N GLU A 144 33.17 -15.52 13.55
CA GLU A 144 32.66 -15.19 14.88
C GLU A 144 31.82 -13.89 14.87
N ALA A 145 32.09 -12.98 13.91
CA ALA A 145 31.34 -11.74 13.76
C ALA A 145 29.94 -11.96 13.18
N ILE A 146 29.76 -12.96 12.31
CA ILE A 146 28.46 -13.24 11.66
C ILE A 146 27.59 -14.24 12.45
N LYS A 147 28.19 -15.06 13.30
CA LYS A 147 27.50 -16.07 14.13
C LYS A 147 26.28 -15.52 14.91
N PRO A 148 26.34 -14.34 15.56
CA PRO A 148 25.16 -13.77 16.24
C PRO A 148 24.01 -13.45 15.29
N ALA A 149 24.31 -12.96 14.07
CA ALA A 149 23.30 -12.67 13.05
C ALA A 149 22.64 -13.94 12.51
N ILE A 150 23.41 -15.02 12.32
CA ILE A 150 22.88 -16.33 11.93
C ILE A 150 21.95 -16.88 13.01
N LEU A 151 22.40 -16.91 14.27
CA LEU A 151 21.60 -17.41 15.39
C LEU A 151 20.32 -16.61 15.57
N TYR A 152 20.38 -15.29 15.43
CA TYR A 152 19.21 -14.42 15.51
C TYR A 152 18.18 -14.72 14.40
N ASN A 153 18.62 -14.79 13.14
CA ASN A 153 17.70 -15.08 12.03
C ASN A 153 17.16 -16.50 12.08
N LEU A 154 17.95 -17.47 12.53
CA LEU A 154 17.47 -18.83 12.79
C LEU A 154 16.32 -18.82 13.81
N GLY A 155 16.47 -18.07 14.91
CA GLY A 155 15.41 -17.90 15.91
C GLY A 155 14.15 -17.24 15.31
N ARG A 156 14.33 -16.24 14.43
CA ARG A 156 13.20 -15.58 13.73
C ARG A 156 12.44 -16.55 12.83
N VAL A 157 13.15 -17.31 11.99
CA VAL A 157 12.53 -18.28 11.08
C VAL A 157 11.75 -19.33 11.87
N ILE A 158 12.34 -19.88 12.94
CA ILE A 158 11.67 -20.86 13.79
C ILE A 158 10.41 -20.26 14.43
N SER A 159 10.53 -19.06 15.01
CA SER A 159 9.40 -18.41 15.68
C SER A 159 8.26 -18.07 14.73
N TYR A 160 8.56 -17.50 13.56
CA TYR A 160 7.55 -17.14 12.57
C TYR A 160 6.83 -18.38 12.05
N SER A 161 7.58 -19.46 11.79
CA SER A 161 7.01 -20.73 11.34
C SER A 161 6.09 -21.37 12.40
N ILE A 162 6.51 -21.40 13.67
CA ILE A 162 5.69 -21.93 14.77
C ILE A 162 4.42 -21.09 14.95
N LEU A 163 4.54 -19.76 15.00
CA LEU A 163 3.39 -18.87 15.12
C LEU A 163 2.47 -18.96 13.92
N GLY A 164 3.00 -19.08 12.70
CA GLY A 164 2.22 -19.33 11.50
C GLY A 164 1.42 -20.63 11.58
N GLY A 165 2.02 -21.69 12.12
CA GLY A 165 1.32 -22.95 12.33
C GLY A 165 0.22 -22.86 13.37
N ILE A 166 0.47 -22.17 14.50
CA ILE A 166 -0.54 -21.94 15.53
C ILE A 166 -1.69 -21.13 14.96
N VAL A 167 -1.39 -20.01 14.29
CA VAL A 167 -2.41 -19.11 13.72
C VAL A 167 -3.17 -19.81 12.59
N GLY A 168 -2.50 -20.55 11.71
CA GLY A 168 -3.18 -21.34 10.67
C GLY A 168 -4.03 -22.47 11.21
N ALA A 169 -3.63 -23.10 12.33
CA ALA A 169 -4.48 -24.06 13.05
C ALA A 169 -5.72 -23.39 13.63
N ILE A 170 -5.56 -22.22 14.26
CA ILE A 170 -6.69 -21.44 14.80
C ILE A 170 -7.66 -21.06 13.68
N GLY A 171 -7.17 -20.79 12.48
CA GLY A 171 -7.99 -20.44 11.31
C GLY A 171 -8.99 -21.51 10.88
N SER A 172 -8.80 -22.78 11.27
CA SER A 172 -9.77 -23.84 10.99
C SER A 172 -10.98 -23.85 11.92
N VAL A 173 -10.87 -23.21 13.10
CA VAL A 173 -11.90 -23.23 14.16
C VAL A 173 -12.42 -21.83 14.50
N PHE A 174 -11.62 -20.80 14.27
CA PHE A 174 -11.85 -19.45 14.77
C PHE A 174 -11.81 -18.42 13.64
N SER A 175 -12.94 -17.75 13.42
CA SER A 175 -12.98 -16.46 12.72
C SER A 175 -13.03 -15.39 13.79
N LEU A 176 -11.93 -14.62 13.96
CA LEU A 176 -11.92 -13.48 14.88
C LEU A 176 -13.07 -12.52 14.55
N SER A 177 -13.70 -11.94 15.57
CA SER A 177 -14.69 -10.88 15.34
C SER A 177 -14.00 -9.67 14.71
N ILE A 178 -14.74 -8.96 13.86
CA ILE A 178 -14.25 -7.75 13.19
C ILE A 178 -13.80 -6.71 14.21
N THR A 179 -14.52 -6.59 15.32
CA THR A 179 -14.19 -5.71 16.45
C THR A 179 -12.87 -6.07 17.13
N ALA A 180 -12.60 -7.36 17.34
CA ALA A 180 -11.34 -7.82 17.93
C ALA A 180 -10.17 -7.59 16.97
N GLN A 181 -10.36 -7.85 15.67
CA GLN A 181 -9.35 -7.61 14.64
C GLN A 181 -9.04 -6.12 14.49
N ALA A 182 -10.07 -5.27 14.46
CA ALA A 182 -9.94 -3.81 14.46
C ALA A 182 -9.16 -3.33 15.69
N GLY A 183 -9.58 -3.74 16.89
CA GLY A 183 -8.93 -3.37 18.14
C GLY A 183 -7.45 -3.75 18.19
N LEU A 184 -7.10 -4.95 17.72
CA LEU A 184 -5.71 -5.41 17.67
C LEU A 184 -4.85 -4.59 16.70
N GLN A 185 -5.38 -4.27 15.50
CA GLN A 185 -4.68 -3.45 14.50
C GLN A 185 -4.49 -2.00 14.97
N ILE A 186 -5.51 -1.41 15.60
CA ILE A 186 -5.44 -0.07 16.19
C ILE A 186 -4.39 -0.04 17.29
N PHE A 187 -4.46 -0.97 18.22
CA PHE A 187 -3.49 -1.08 19.32
C PHE A 187 -2.06 -1.22 18.79
N ALA A 188 -1.84 -2.11 17.82
CA ALA A 188 -0.54 -2.30 17.21
C ALA A 188 -0.06 -1.05 16.44
N GLY A 189 -0.96 -0.33 15.76
CA GLY A 189 -0.66 0.90 15.02
C GLY A 189 -0.17 2.00 15.96
N VAL A 190 -0.91 2.22 17.05
CA VAL A 190 -0.54 3.17 18.11
C VAL A 190 0.80 2.79 18.76
N PHE A 191 1.01 1.50 19.05
CA PHE A 191 2.27 1.00 19.58
C PHE A 191 3.46 1.25 18.63
N MET A 192 3.29 1.00 17.33
CA MET A 192 4.32 1.29 16.31
C MET A 192 4.63 2.78 16.20
N ILE A 193 3.61 3.66 16.26
CA ILE A 193 3.81 5.11 16.25
C ILE A 193 4.62 5.55 17.47
N MET A 194 4.27 5.06 18.67
CA MET A 194 5.03 5.36 19.90
C MET A 194 6.49 4.90 19.81
N MET A 195 6.73 3.70 19.27
CA MET A 195 8.08 3.17 19.07
C MET A 195 8.86 3.98 18.01
N GLY A 196 8.22 4.36 16.90
CA GLY A 196 8.80 5.19 15.85
C GLY A 196 9.21 6.57 16.36
N LEU A 197 8.36 7.22 17.16
CA LEU A 197 8.66 8.48 17.84
C LEU A 197 9.84 8.34 18.80
N ASN A 198 9.90 7.25 19.58
CA ASN A 198 11.03 7.00 20.47
C ASN A 198 12.36 6.89 19.68
N MET A 199 12.37 6.15 18.56
CA MET A 199 13.54 5.98 17.69
C MET A 199 13.93 7.25 16.93
N ALA A 200 12.96 8.08 16.55
CA ALA A 200 13.19 9.39 15.90
C ALA A 200 13.84 10.41 16.85
N GLY A 201 13.76 10.18 18.18
CA GLY A 201 14.47 10.95 19.19
C GLY A 201 13.57 11.70 20.18
N PHE A 202 12.25 11.53 20.10
CA PHE A 202 11.32 12.19 21.02
C PHE A 202 11.47 11.70 22.45
N SER A 203 11.53 12.63 23.40
CA SER A 203 11.77 12.35 24.82
C SER A 203 10.50 11.93 25.59
N ALA A 204 9.31 12.35 25.14
CA ALA A 204 8.03 12.11 25.82
C ALA A 204 7.73 10.61 26.03
N PHE A 205 8.03 9.77 25.04
CA PHE A 205 7.71 8.34 25.06
C PHE A 205 8.86 7.45 25.58
N ARG A 206 9.90 8.05 26.15
CA ARG A 206 11.09 7.31 26.63
C ARG A 206 10.89 6.62 27.97
N LYS A 207 9.86 7.04 28.73
CA LYS A 207 9.47 6.45 30.03
C LYS A 207 8.54 5.23 29.88
N PHE A 208 7.84 5.11 28.76
CA PHE A 208 6.88 4.03 28.46
C PHE A 208 7.57 2.78 27.88
N GLN A 209 8.54 2.22 28.60
CA GLN A 209 9.12 0.92 28.22
C GLN A 209 8.70 -0.17 29.20
N ILE A 210 8.09 -1.23 28.66
CA ILE A 210 7.85 -2.47 29.41
C ILE A 210 9.22 -3.07 29.70
N LYS A 211 9.67 -2.94 30.95
CA LYS A 211 10.90 -3.59 31.39
C LYS A 211 10.66 -5.10 31.41
N LEU A 212 11.50 -5.83 30.68
CA LEU A 212 11.48 -7.29 30.72
C LEU A 212 11.72 -7.78 32.16
N PRO A 213 10.99 -8.83 32.62
CA PRO A 213 11.24 -9.43 33.93
C PRO A 213 12.71 -9.82 34.11
N ALA A 214 13.22 -9.73 35.33
CA ALA A 214 14.64 -9.99 35.63
C ALA A 214 15.12 -11.38 35.16
N ALA A 215 14.22 -12.38 35.13
CA ALA A 215 14.49 -13.72 34.60
C ALA A 215 14.86 -13.72 33.11
N VAL A 216 14.19 -12.90 32.30
CA VAL A 216 14.45 -12.76 30.85
C VAL A 216 15.76 -11.99 30.61
N CYS A 217 16.04 -10.99 31.45
CA CYS A 217 17.31 -10.24 31.42
C CYS A 217 18.53 -11.13 31.75
N LYS A 218 18.40 -12.14 32.62
CA LYS A 218 19.47 -13.12 32.93
C LYS A 218 19.81 -14.05 31.74
N ILE A 219 18.88 -14.29 30.82
CA ILE A 219 19.13 -15.08 29.61
C ILE A 219 19.92 -14.26 28.57
N GLN A 220 19.83 -12.92 28.64
CA GLN A 220 20.46 -11.99 27.71
C GLN A 220 22.00 -11.90 27.81
N SER A 221 22.59 -12.47 28.86
CA SER A 221 24.04 -12.57 29.10
C SER A 221 24.67 -13.91 28.67
N LYS A 222 23.87 -14.88 28.20
CA LYS A 222 24.36 -16.21 27.76
C LYS A 222 24.79 -16.22 26.29
N PRO A 223 25.71 -17.13 25.87
CA PRO A 223 26.20 -17.24 24.48
C PRO A 223 25.11 -17.58 23.44
N LYS A 224 23.97 -18.18 23.86
CA LYS A 224 22.79 -18.44 23.01
C LYS A 224 21.78 -17.27 22.98
N SER A 225 22.11 -16.12 23.58
CA SER A 225 21.21 -14.94 23.64
C SER A 225 20.69 -14.48 22.27
N PRO A 226 21.46 -14.47 21.17
CA PRO A 226 20.94 -14.05 19.86
C PRO A 226 19.80 -14.93 19.35
N LEU A 227 19.89 -16.25 19.52
CA LEU A 227 18.85 -17.21 19.14
C LEU A 227 17.55 -16.96 19.89
N PHE A 228 17.64 -16.78 21.22
CA PHE A 228 16.47 -16.53 22.05
C PHE A 228 15.80 -15.18 21.74
N VAL A 229 16.59 -14.13 21.48
CA VAL A 229 16.04 -12.83 21.04
C VAL A 229 15.38 -12.96 19.67
N GLY A 230 15.92 -13.79 18.77
CA GLY A 230 15.28 -14.15 17.51
C GLY A 230 13.95 -14.86 17.71
N LEU A 231 13.87 -15.80 18.66
CA LEU A 231 12.63 -16.52 18.99
C LEU A 231 11.54 -15.57 19.50
N LEU A 232 11.91 -14.58 20.31
CA LEU A 232 10.96 -13.57 20.82
C LEU A 232 10.49 -12.59 19.74
N ASN A 233 11.23 -12.43 18.64
CA ASN A 233 10.90 -11.47 17.60
C ASN A 233 9.59 -11.81 16.88
N GLY A 234 9.18 -13.09 16.81
CA GLY A 234 7.89 -13.49 16.23
C GLY A 234 6.66 -12.88 16.91
N PHE A 235 6.81 -12.43 18.15
CA PHE A 235 5.75 -11.76 18.89
C PHE A 235 5.73 -10.24 18.67
N MET A 236 6.60 -9.69 17.81
CA MET A 236 6.58 -8.25 17.52
C MET A 236 5.41 -7.91 16.58
N PRO A 237 4.56 -6.95 16.95
CA PRO A 237 3.48 -6.49 16.09
C PRO A 237 4.05 -5.57 15.01
N CYS A 238 4.43 -6.13 13.85
CA CYS A 238 4.78 -5.32 12.67
C CYS A 238 3.84 -5.62 11.51
N GLY A 239 3.53 -4.60 10.70
CA GLY A 239 2.53 -4.69 9.62
C GLY A 239 2.74 -5.88 8.68
N PRO A 240 3.95 -6.09 8.10
CA PRO A 240 4.19 -7.24 7.22
C PRO A 240 3.99 -8.59 7.91
N LEU A 241 4.40 -8.73 9.17
CA LEU A 241 4.19 -9.98 9.92
C LEU A 241 2.71 -10.20 10.22
N GLN A 242 1.95 -9.14 10.54
CA GLN A 242 0.51 -9.22 10.76
C GLN A 242 -0.23 -9.62 9.49
N THR A 243 0.05 -9.00 8.35
CA THR A 243 -0.52 -9.41 7.05
C THR A 243 -0.22 -10.87 6.77
N MET A 244 1.01 -11.31 7.03
CA MET A 244 1.36 -12.72 6.82
C MET A 244 0.67 -13.66 7.82
N GLN A 245 0.44 -13.22 9.07
CA GLN A 245 -0.26 -14.01 10.10
C GLN A 245 -1.74 -14.14 9.74
N ILE A 246 -2.31 -13.08 9.20
CA ILE A 246 -3.66 -13.03 8.64
C ILE A 246 -3.76 -13.96 7.42
N PHE A 247 -2.79 -13.97 6.52
CA PHE A 247 -2.70 -14.94 5.43
C PHE A 247 -2.62 -16.38 5.97
N ALA A 248 -1.76 -16.63 6.97
CA ALA A 248 -1.62 -17.94 7.62
C ALA A 248 -2.94 -18.38 8.28
N LEU A 249 -3.66 -17.46 8.93
CA LEU A 249 -5.00 -17.72 9.48
C LEU A 249 -5.96 -18.15 8.36
N GLY A 250 -5.92 -17.46 7.21
CA GLY A 250 -6.71 -17.77 6.03
C GLY A 250 -6.41 -19.14 5.40
N THR A 251 -5.26 -19.77 5.69
CA THR A 251 -4.97 -21.12 5.17
C THR A 251 -5.77 -22.21 5.86
N GLY A 252 -6.34 -21.96 7.05
CA GLY A 252 -7.15 -22.93 7.80
C GLY A 252 -6.43 -24.26 8.11
N SER A 253 -5.10 -24.28 8.06
CA SER A 253 -4.28 -25.46 8.26
C SER A 253 -2.98 -25.08 8.95
N ALA A 254 -2.64 -25.83 10.00
CA ALA A 254 -1.40 -25.63 10.75
C ALA A 254 -0.16 -25.78 9.85
N LEU A 255 -0.15 -26.78 8.96
CA LEU A 255 1.01 -27.06 8.12
C LEU A 255 1.18 -25.98 7.03
N SER A 256 0.07 -25.60 6.37
CA SER A 256 0.09 -24.57 5.33
C SER A 256 0.44 -23.20 5.92
N GLY A 257 -0.08 -22.86 7.11
CA GLY A 257 0.25 -21.62 7.81
C GLY A 257 1.71 -21.57 8.25
N ALA A 258 2.25 -22.68 8.79
CA ALA A 258 3.66 -22.78 9.16
C ALA A 258 4.59 -22.64 7.96
N PHE A 259 4.30 -23.34 6.86
CA PHE A 259 5.14 -23.31 5.66
C PHE A 259 5.08 -21.96 4.93
N SER A 260 3.91 -21.31 4.93
CA SER A 260 3.75 -19.95 4.41
C SER A 260 4.65 -18.96 5.16
N MET A 261 4.63 -19.02 6.50
CA MET A 261 5.49 -18.19 7.34
C MET A 261 6.97 -18.53 7.23
N PHE A 262 7.30 -19.82 7.08
CA PHE A 262 8.66 -20.26 6.86
C PHE A 262 9.25 -19.61 5.61
N MET A 263 8.54 -19.65 4.49
CA MET A 263 8.99 -19.08 3.22
C MET A 263 9.13 -17.57 3.27
N PHE A 264 8.15 -16.88 3.87
CA PHE A 264 8.25 -15.46 4.15
C PHE A 264 9.48 -15.12 5.00
N ALA A 265 9.66 -15.82 6.14
CA ALA A 265 10.78 -15.57 7.04
C ALA A 265 12.13 -15.84 6.37
N LEU A 266 12.22 -16.91 5.58
CA LEU A 266 13.40 -17.28 4.81
C LEU A 266 13.77 -16.19 3.79
N GLY A 267 12.78 -15.59 3.13
CA GLY A 267 12.97 -14.43 2.25
C GLY A 267 13.59 -13.22 2.96
N THR A 268 13.36 -13.05 4.27
CA THR A 268 13.96 -11.94 5.03
C THR A 268 15.44 -12.16 5.40
N VAL A 269 15.92 -13.40 5.36
CA VAL A 269 17.24 -13.80 5.87
C VAL A 269 18.40 -13.20 5.06
N PRO A 270 18.43 -13.22 3.70
CA PRO A 270 19.58 -12.75 2.93
C PRO A 270 19.93 -11.28 3.23
N LEU A 271 18.94 -10.39 3.19
CA LEU A 271 19.16 -8.97 3.41
C LEU A 271 19.50 -8.67 4.87
N MET A 272 18.87 -9.37 5.84
CA MET A 272 19.23 -9.27 7.25
C MET A 272 20.68 -9.70 7.50
N LEU A 273 21.10 -10.85 7.00
CA LEU A 273 22.47 -11.34 7.17
C LEU A 273 23.49 -10.38 6.53
N THR A 274 23.21 -9.88 5.33
CA THR A 274 24.03 -8.86 4.67
C THR A 274 24.12 -7.60 5.53
N PHE A 275 23.00 -7.10 6.05
CA PHE A 275 23.02 -5.96 6.97
C PHE A 275 23.84 -6.27 8.23
N GLY A 276 23.71 -7.46 8.81
CA GLY A 276 24.52 -7.91 9.95
C GLY A 276 26.02 -7.89 9.66
N ALA A 277 26.44 -8.43 8.52
CA ALA A 277 27.83 -8.49 8.11
C ALA A 277 28.40 -7.08 7.82
N VAL A 278 27.65 -6.24 7.10
CA VAL A 278 28.08 -4.89 6.71
C VAL A 278 27.98 -3.91 7.88
N SER A 279 27.08 -4.12 8.84
CA SER A 279 26.88 -3.24 10.00
C SER A 279 28.11 -3.08 10.90
N GLY A 280 29.00 -4.07 10.93
CA GLY A 280 30.29 -3.96 11.61
C GLY A 280 31.28 -3.02 10.91
N LEU A 281 31.11 -2.78 9.60
CA LEU A 281 31.93 -1.91 8.76
C LEU A 281 31.35 -0.48 8.65
N LEU A 282 30.06 -0.31 8.97
CA LEU A 282 29.40 1.01 8.98
C LEU A 282 29.97 1.88 10.12
N SER A 283 30.37 3.11 9.77
CA SER A 283 30.91 4.05 10.76
C SER A 283 29.87 4.41 11.83
N LYS A 284 30.33 4.69 13.06
CA LYS A 284 29.49 4.94 14.24
C LYS A 284 28.43 6.03 14.04
N GLY A 285 28.63 6.96 13.09
CA GLY A 285 27.68 8.03 12.75
C GLY A 285 26.53 7.61 11.84
N TYR A 286 26.71 6.60 10.96
CA TYR A 286 25.66 6.17 10.02
C TYR A 286 24.56 5.35 10.69
N THR A 287 24.90 4.52 11.68
CA THR A 287 23.90 3.74 12.46
C THR A 287 22.84 4.66 13.07
N LYS A 288 23.23 5.85 13.53
CA LYS A 288 22.32 6.81 14.15
C LYS A 288 21.37 7.45 13.13
N LYS A 289 21.87 7.79 11.94
CA LYS A 289 21.03 8.28 10.83
C LYS A 289 20.04 7.21 10.37
N ILE A 290 20.51 5.97 10.26
CA ILE A 290 19.66 4.83 9.86
C ILE A 290 18.55 4.60 10.87
N LEU A 291 18.83 4.58 12.18
CA LEU A 291 17.82 4.36 13.22
C LEU A 291 16.77 5.49 13.27
N LYS A 292 17.17 6.74 13.04
CA LYS A 292 16.22 7.87 12.96
C LYS A 292 15.33 7.77 11.72
N PHE A 293 15.90 7.42 10.57
CA PHE A 293 15.14 7.16 9.35
C PHE A 293 14.19 5.96 9.51
N SER A 294 14.62 4.89 10.18
CA SER A 294 13.77 3.76 10.52
C SER A 294 12.59 4.15 11.40
N GLY A 295 12.80 5.04 12.39
CA GLY A 295 11.74 5.53 13.25
C GLY A 295 10.64 6.25 12.47
N VAL A 296 11.03 7.02 11.45
CA VAL A 296 10.11 7.68 10.50
C VAL A 296 9.31 6.66 9.70
N LEU A 297 9.99 5.67 9.11
CA LEU A 297 9.33 4.60 8.35
C LEU A 297 8.34 3.80 9.22
N ILE A 298 8.72 3.46 10.45
CA ILE A 298 7.86 2.72 11.39
C ILE A 298 6.62 3.54 11.77
N MET A 299 6.77 4.87 11.95
CA MET A 299 5.64 5.75 12.23
C MET A 299 4.64 5.79 11.09
N VAL A 300 5.11 5.92 9.84
CA VAL A 300 4.26 5.86 8.63
C VAL A 300 3.51 4.55 8.56
N LEU A 301 4.19 3.42 8.77
CA LEU A 301 3.55 2.10 8.76
C LEU A 301 2.57 1.92 9.91
N GLY A 302 2.85 2.49 11.08
CA GLY A 302 1.94 2.50 12.22
C GLY A 302 0.66 3.29 11.92
N LEU A 303 0.76 4.43 11.22
CA LEU A 303 -0.40 5.20 10.76
C LEU A 303 -1.24 4.41 9.75
N ILE A 304 -0.61 3.78 8.76
CA ILE A 304 -1.30 2.95 7.77
C ILE A 304 -2.04 1.80 8.46
N MET A 305 -1.39 1.11 9.38
CA MET A 305 -1.96 -0.02 10.11
C MET A 305 -3.08 0.40 11.07
N GLY A 306 -2.92 1.54 11.76
CA GLY A 306 -3.97 2.13 12.58
C GLY A 306 -5.19 2.49 11.75
N ASN A 307 -5.00 3.09 10.57
CA ASN A 307 -6.09 3.44 9.66
C ASN A 307 -6.87 2.21 9.17
N ARG A 308 -6.18 1.10 8.85
CA ARG A 308 -6.84 -0.18 8.52
C ARG A 308 -7.71 -0.69 9.67
N GLY A 309 -7.20 -0.59 10.90
CA GLY A 309 -7.96 -0.94 12.10
C GLY A 309 -9.19 -0.06 12.30
N LEU A 310 -9.08 1.26 12.07
CA LEU A 310 -10.22 2.19 12.10
C LEU A 310 -11.25 1.84 11.02
N ALA A 311 -10.82 1.52 9.80
CA ALA A 311 -11.70 1.11 8.72
C ALA A 311 -12.49 -0.17 9.07
N LEU A 312 -11.85 -1.16 9.70
CA LEU A 312 -12.53 -2.35 10.22
C LEU A 312 -13.51 -2.04 11.36
N ALA A 313 -13.27 -0.99 12.13
CA ALA A 313 -14.21 -0.50 13.14
C ALA A 313 -15.37 0.34 12.55
N GLY A 314 -15.40 0.52 11.22
CA GLY A 314 -16.40 1.34 10.52
C GLY A 314 -16.06 2.83 10.45
N MET A 315 -14.92 3.25 10.98
CA MET A 315 -14.42 4.62 10.89
C MET A 315 -13.53 4.76 9.66
N ASN A 316 -14.12 5.10 8.52
CA ASN A 316 -13.36 5.26 7.27
C ASN A 316 -12.73 6.67 7.19
N MET A 317 -11.56 6.84 7.83
CA MET A 317 -10.80 8.09 7.72
C MET A 317 -10.02 8.08 6.40
N SER A 318 -10.60 8.63 5.33
CA SER A 318 -9.78 8.95 4.16
C SER A 318 -8.78 10.05 4.59
N PRO A 319 -7.46 9.92 4.32
CA PRO A 319 -6.50 10.96 4.68
C PRO A 319 -6.85 12.33 4.07
N LYS A 320 -7.59 12.34 2.95
CA LYS A 320 -8.18 13.54 2.34
C LYS A 320 -9.23 14.19 3.25
N ALA A 321 -10.15 13.43 3.84
CA ALA A 321 -11.15 13.95 4.78
C ALA A 321 -10.53 14.48 6.08
N VAL A 322 -9.44 13.86 6.54
CA VAL A 322 -8.69 14.33 7.72
C VAL A 322 -7.93 15.62 7.43
N MET A 323 -7.24 15.71 6.28
CA MET A 323 -6.55 16.94 5.87
C MET A 323 -7.53 18.10 5.60
N ALA A 324 -8.72 17.80 5.09
CA ALA A 324 -9.81 18.78 4.96
C ALA A 324 -10.32 19.27 6.32
N LYS A 325 -10.51 18.37 7.30
CA LYS A 325 -10.95 18.73 8.67
C LYS A 325 -9.93 19.52 9.48
N ILE A 326 -8.63 19.34 9.23
CA ILE A 326 -7.56 20.06 9.95
C ILE A 326 -7.26 21.43 9.30
N GLY A 327 -7.98 21.83 8.25
CA GLY A 327 -7.91 23.17 7.67
C GLY A 327 -6.60 23.49 6.94
N ALA A 328 -5.78 22.48 6.60
CA ALA A 328 -4.50 22.67 5.93
C ALA A 328 -4.64 22.98 4.41
N LEU A 329 -5.80 22.71 3.82
CA LEU A 329 -6.24 23.25 2.54
C LEU A 329 -7.58 23.95 2.78
N GLY A 330 -7.61 25.27 2.61
CA GLY A 330 -8.79 26.08 2.90
C GLY A 330 -10.00 25.73 2.02
N THR A 331 -11.19 25.85 2.63
CA THR A 331 -12.56 25.79 2.05
C THR A 331 -13.00 24.41 1.54
N GLY A 332 -14.21 23.88 1.78
CA GLY A 332 -15.42 24.29 2.51
C GLY A 332 -16.35 23.06 2.59
N ASP A 333 -17.39 23.11 3.42
CA ASP A 333 -18.28 22.00 3.81
C ASP A 333 -19.21 21.44 2.70
N ASP A 334 -18.94 21.66 1.41
CA ASP A 334 -19.73 21.08 0.33
C ASP A 334 -18.98 19.90 -0.30
N ALA A 335 -19.19 18.73 0.28
CA ALA A 335 -18.69 17.47 -0.26
C ALA A 335 -19.39 17.17 -1.60
N ALA A 336 -18.82 17.66 -2.71
CA ALA A 336 -19.12 17.17 -4.04
C ALA A 336 -19.00 15.64 -4.04
N ALA A 337 -20.03 14.95 -4.56
CA ALA A 337 -20.06 13.49 -4.61
C ALA A 337 -18.80 12.98 -5.34
N PRO A 338 -18.10 11.97 -4.80
CA PRO A 338 -16.92 11.43 -5.46
C PRO A 338 -17.27 10.89 -6.85
N ALA A 339 -16.33 11.01 -7.81
CA ALA A 339 -16.53 10.72 -9.24
C ALA A 339 -17.04 9.29 -9.58
N ASN A 340 -17.06 8.37 -8.61
CA ASN A 340 -17.54 6.99 -8.74
C ASN A 340 -18.78 6.71 -7.88
N ALA A 341 -19.59 7.73 -7.57
CA ALA A 341 -20.77 7.57 -6.75
C ALA A 341 -22.00 7.13 -7.57
N VAL A 342 -22.66 6.04 -7.15
CA VAL A 342 -23.85 5.50 -7.84
C VAL A 342 -25.06 5.47 -6.91
N LYS A 343 -26.24 5.82 -7.44
CA LYS A 343 -27.51 5.73 -6.73
C LYS A 343 -28.15 4.36 -6.93
N ALA A 344 -28.81 3.84 -5.89
CA ALA A 344 -29.61 2.64 -6.01
C ALA A 344 -30.80 2.85 -6.97
N SER A 345 -31.12 1.82 -7.75
CA SER A 345 -32.33 1.80 -8.59
C SER A 345 -33.48 1.14 -7.84
N ILE A 346 -34.64 1.78 -7.77
CA ILE A 346 -35.81 1.19 -7.08
C ILE A 346 -36.56 0.31 -8.08
N LYS A 347 -36.66 -1.00 -7.78
CA LYS A 347 -37.47 -1.97 -8.54
C LYS A 347 -38.37 -2.72 -7.58
N ASN A 348 -39.69 -2.69 -7.81
CA ASN A 348 -40.68 -3.43 -7.03
C ASN A 348 -40.64 -3.17 -5.50
N GLY A 349 -40.36 -1.93 -5.07
CA GLY A 349 -40.29 -1.58 -3.64
C GLY A 349 -38.97 -1.97 -2.96
N THR A 350 -38.00 -2.50 -3.70
CA THR A 350 -36.66 -2.85 -3.23
C THR A 350 -35.61 -2.03 -3.98
N GLN A 351 -34.60 -1.53 -3.27
CA GLN A 351 -33.48 -0.79 -3.84
C GLN A 351 -32.42 -1.77 -4.33
N VAL A 352 -32.03 -1.68 -5.59
CA VAL A 352 -30.98 -2.53 -6.17
C VAL A 352 -29.70 -1.73 -6.34
N LEU A 353 -28.63 -2.22 -5.72
CA LEU A 353 -27.26 -1.71 -5.86
C LEU A 353 -26.43 -2.70 -6.66
N ASN A 354 -25.59 -2.21 -7.57
CA ASN A 354 -24.63 -3.04 -8.30
C ASN A 354 -23.20 -2.58 -7.98
N MET A 355 -22.33 -3.53 -7.66
CA MET A 355 -20.91 -3.27 -7.47
C MET A 355 -20.07 -4.42 -8.01
N THR A 356 -19.04 -4.09 -8.78
CA THR A 356 -18.03 -5.03 -9.24
C THR A 356 -16.93 -5.18 -8.19
N VAL A 357 -16.55 -6.42 -7.93
CA VAL A 357 -15.43 -6.81 -7.08
C VAL A 357 -14.33 -7.39 -7.98
N SER A 358 -13.25 -6.65 -8.16
CA SER A 358 -12.10 -7.03 -8.99
C SER A 358 -10.81 -7.06 -8.17
N GLY A 359 -9.70 -7.52 -8.78
CA GLY A 359 -8.38 -7.47 -8.16
C GLY A 359 -7.85 -6.06 -7.89
N GLN A 360 -8.44 -5.03 -8.52
CA GLN A 360 -8.11 -3.62 -8.32
C GLN A 360 -8.93 -2.94 -7.22
N GLY A 361 -10.04 -3.55 -6.76
CA GLY A 361 -10.85 -3.01 -5.68
C GLY A 361 -12.36 -3.17 -5.88
N TYR A 362 -13.11 -2.20 -5.33
CA TYR A 362 -14.56 -2.11 -5.40
C TYR A 362 -14.97 -0.97 -6.32
N THR A 363 -15.79 -1.26 -7.33
CA THR A 363 -16.25 -0.24 -8.28
C THR A 363 -17.73 -0.44 -8.58
N PRO A 364 -18.58 0.57 -8.34
CA PRO A 364 -18.35 1.80 -7.55
C PRO A 364 -18.11 1.49 -6.06
N ASN A 365 -17.30 2.31 -5.36
CA ASN A 365 -17.07 2.21 -3.92
C ASN A 365 -17.83 3.25 -3.08
N PHE A 366 -18.64 4.10 -3.71
CA PHE A 366 -19.51 5.06 -3.05
C PHE A 366 -20.94 4.89 -3.57
N LEU A 367 -21.87 4.57 -2.69
CA LEU A 367 -23.23 4.16 -3.05
C LEU A 367 -24.23 5.04 -2.31
N TYR A 368 -25.37 5.35 -2.91
CA TYR A 368 -26.48 6.05 -2.23
C TYR A 368 -27.70 5.13 -2.11
N VAL A 369 -28.29 5.07 -0.93
CA VAL A 369 -29.55 4.35 -0.64
C VAL A 369 -30.50 5.22 0.17
N GLN A 370 -31.79 4.96 0.05
CA GLN A 370 -32.84 5.62 0.83
C GLN A 370 -33.07 4.89 2.17
N LYS A 371 -33.23 5.65 3.25
CA LYS A 371 -33.57 5.11 4.57
C LYS A 371 -34.86 4.28 4.52
N GLY A 372 -34.88 3.16 5.24
CA GLY A 372 -36.09 2.39 5.52
C GLY A 372 -36.64 1.54 4.37
N ILE A 373 -36.06 1.60 3.17
CA ILE A 373 -36.45 0.73 2.04
C ILE A 373 -35.46 -0.43 1.93
N PRO A 374 -35.91 -1.70 1.83
CA PRO A 374 -35.02 -2.85 1.69
C PRO A 374 -34.05 -2.70 0.51
N VAL A 375 -32.78 -3.05 0.74
CA VAL A 375 -31.71 -3.01 -0.25
C VAL A 375 -31.32 -4.43 -0.62
N LYS A 376 -31.29 -4.69 -1.93
CA LYS A 376 -30.67 -5.85 -2.55
C LYS A 376 -29.38 -5.42 -3.23
N TRP A 377 -28.25 -5.78 -2.63
CA TRP A 377 -26.93 -5.43 -3.14
C TRP A 377 -26.34 -6.58 -3.94
N GLU A 378 -26.28 -6.41 -5.25
CA GLU A 378 -25.71 -7.36 -6.20
C GLU A 378 -24.22 -7.05 -6.41
N LEU A 379 -23.42 -8.06 -6.16
CA LEU A 379 -21.96 -8.01 -6.18
C LEU A 379 -21.45 -8.92 -7.28
N ASP A 380 -20.82 -8.36 -8.31
CA ASP A 380 -20.21 -9.12 -9.39
C ASP A 380 -18.73 -9.38 -9.09
N ALA A 381 -18.43 -10.55 -8.53
CA ALA A 381 -17.09 -10.98 -8.18
C ALA A 381 -16.35 -11.55 -9.40
N GLN A 382 -15.81 -10.65 -10.21
CA GLN A 382 -15.03 -10.99 -11.42
C GLN A 382 -13.67 -11.58 -11.08
N GLN A 383 -13.03 -11.09 -10.00
CA GLN A 383 -11.74 -11.60 -9.55
C GLN A 383 -11.63 -11.54 -8.03
N LEU A 384 -11.69 -12.72 -7.40
CA LEU A 384 -11.53 -12.87 -5.96
C LEU A 384 -10.07 -12.99 -5.54
N THR A 385 -9.76 -12.34 -4.43
CA THR A 385 -8.46 -12.23 -3.81
C THR A 385 -8.53 -12.63 -2.34
N GLY A 386 -7.38 -12.82 -1.71
CA GLY A 386 -7.31 -13.03 -0.26
C GLY A 386 -8.05 -11.95 0.52
N CYS A 387 -7.90 -10.65 0.17
CA CYS A 387 -8.59 -9.55 0.86
C CYS A 387 -10.06 -9.40 0.45
N ASN A 388 -10.40 -9.36 -0.84
CA ASN A 388 -11.76 -9.05 -1.29
C ASN A 388 -12.74 -10.24 -1.23
N SER A 389 -12.29 -11.45 -0.86
CA SER A 389 -13.11 -12.67 -0.72
C SER A 389 -14.22 -12.58 0.34
N THR A 390 -14.22 -11.54 1.18
CA THR A 390 -15.23 -11.33 2.19
C THR A 390 -15.51 -9.84 2.33
N ILE A 391 -16.80 -9.47 2.24
CA ILE A 391 -17.29 -8.12 2.54
C ILE A 391 -17.77 -8.06 3.97
N VAL A 392 -17.40 -6.99 4.65
CA VAL A 392 -17.74 -6.69 6.03
C VAL A 392 -18.47 -5.36 6.10
N ILE A 393 -19.64 -5.35 6.75
CA ILE A 393 -20.42 -4.15 7.07
C ILE A 393 -20.54 -4.08 8.60
N PRO A 394 -19.66 -3.33 9.29
CA PRO A 394 -19.57 -3.37 10.75
C PRO A 394 -20.86 -2.96 11.47
N SER A 395 -21.52 -1.89 11.01
CA SER A 395 -22.74 -1.34 11.64
C SER A 395 -23.93 -2.31 11.59
N LEU A 396 -23.98 -3.19 10.60
CA LEU A 396 -25.01 -4.22 10.44
C LEU A 396 -24.57 -5.59 10.95
N ASN A 397 -23.34 -5.72 11.44
CA ASN A 397 -22.72 -6.99 11.82
C ASN A 397 -22.77 -8.06 10.71
N ILE A 398 -22.73 -7.63 9.43
CA ILE A 398 -22.76 -8.51 8.27
C ILE A 398 -21.32 -8.85 7.86
N LYS A 399 -21.04 -10.15 7.69
CA LYS A 399 -19.78 -10.68 7.14
C LYS A 399 -20.11 -11.70 6.06
N GLN A 400 -20.13 -11.25 4.81
CA GLN A 400 -20.49 -12.09 3.68
C GLN A 400 -19.25 -12.60 2.96
N LYS A 401 -19.07 -13.92 2.92
CA LYS A 401 -18.08 -14.55 2.03
C LYS A 401 -18.59 -14.51 0.59
N LEU A 402 -17.72 -14.15 -0.35
CA LEU A 402 -18.06 -14.07 -1.76
C LEU A 402 -17.62 -15.34 -2.49
N GLU A 403 -18.46 -15.77 -3.44
CA GLU A 403 -18.16 -16.77 -4.45
C GLU A 403 -17.86 -16.09 -5.80
N SER A 404 -17.17 -16.77 -6.71
CA SER A 404 -16.88 -16.18 -8.03
C SER A 404 -18.19 -15.95 -8.80
N GLY A 405 -18.35 -14.80 -9.44
CA GLY A 405 -19.58 -14.41 -10.12
C GLY A 405 -20.55 -13.62 -9.22
N LYS A 406 -21.85 -13.83 -9.40
CA LYS A 406 -22.87 -13.00 -8.73
C LYS A 406 -23.11 -13.42 -7.28
N ASN A 407 -23.03 -12.45 -6.37
CA ASN A 407 -23.40 -12.59 -4.97
C ASN A 407 -24.48 -11.56 -4.62
N THR A 408 -25.28 -11.83 -3.59
CA THR A 408 -26.32 -10.91 -3.14
C THR A 408 -26.24 -10.73 -1.62
N ILE A 409 -26.31 -9.48 -1.17
CA ILE A 409 -26.48 -9.12 0.25
C ILE A 409 -27.78 -8.34 0.38
N GLU A 410 -28.62 -8.74 1.33
CA GLU A 410 -29.88 -8.06 1.61
C GLU A 410 -29.85 -7.43 3.00
N PHE A 411 -30.25 -6.16 3.09
CA PHE A 411 -30.35 -5.44 4.35
C PHE A 411 -31.30 -4.26 4.23
N THR A 412 -31.77 -3.74 5.36
CA THR A 412 -32.56 -2.50 5.41
C THR A 412 -31.74 -1.40 6.07
N PRO A 413 -31.41 -0.31 5.36
CA PRO A 413 -30.63 0.80 5.92
C PRO A 413 -31.44 1.57 6.95
N GLY A 414 -30.80 1.86 8.09
CA GLY A 414 -31.34 2.70 9.17
C GLY A 414 -31.10 4.19 8.90
N ASP A 415 -30.75 4.93 9.93
CA ASP A 415 -30.48 6.39 9.87
C ASP A 415 -29.03 6.76 9.55
N GLU A 416 -28.11 5.82 9.72
CA GLU A 416 -26.67 6.09 9.65
C GLU A 416 -26.06 5.57 8.35
N ASP A 417 -25.06 6.31 7.85
CA ASP A 417 -24.22 5.88 6.73
C ASP A 417 -23.52 4.55 7.05
N LEU A 418 -23.48 3.66 6.06
CA LEU A 418 -22.91 2.32 6.23
C LEU A 418 -21.53 2.26 5.57
N SER A 419 -20.49 2.16 6.38
CA SER A 419 -19.16 1.82 5.89
C SER A 419 -19.09 0.32 5.56
N PHE A 420 -18.46 -0.04 4.45
CA PHE A 420 -18.11 -1.43 4.17
C PHE A 420 -16.64 -1.58 3.79
N SER A 421 -16.08 -2.75 4.04
CA SER A 421 -14.70 -3.05 3.66
C SER A 421 -14.49 -4.53 3.36
N CYS A 422 -13.34 -4.86 2.78
CA CYS A 422 -12.83 -6.22 2.82
C CYS A 422 -12.56 -6.62 4.28
N TRP A 423 -12.48 -7.91 4.59
CA TRP A 423 -12.24 -8.39 5.97
C TRP A 423 -10.89 -7.93 6.57
N MET A 424 -10.01 -7.34 5.75
CA MET A 424 -8.75 -6.76 6.16
C MET A 424 -8.76 -5.22 6.29
N GLY A 425 -9.87 -4.57 5.92
CA GLY A 425 -10.05 -3.12 6.07
C GLY A 425 -9.28 -2.27 5.07
N MET A 426 -8.76 -2.87 3.99
CA MET A 426 -7.91 -2.18 3.01
C MET A 426 -8.72 -1.61 1.86
N LEU A 427 -9.49 -2.47 1.20
CA LEU A 427 -10.49 -2.06 0.24
C LEU A 427 -11.73 -1.66 1.02
N SER A 428 -12.22 -0.45 0.80
CA SER A 428 -13.37 0.05 1.52
C SER A 428 -14.22 0.95 0.65
N GLY A 429 -15.47 1.09 1.07
CA GLY A 429 -16.44 1.96 0.46
C GLY A 429 -17.44 2.47 1.47
N THR A 430 -18.40 3.26 0.99
CA THR A 430 -19.43 3.88 1.82
C THR A 430 -20.75 3.82 1.11
N ILE A 431 -21.78 3.38 1.82
CA ILE A 431 -23.18 3.48 1.41
C ILE A 431 -23.78 4.63 2.20
N LYS A 432 -23.99 5.75 1.53
CA LYS A 432 -24.58 6.95 2.10
C LYS A 432 -26.10 6.79 2.15
N VAL A 433 -26.67 6.93 3.35
CA VAL A 433 -28.10 6.82 3.56
C VAL A 433 -28.72 8.20 3.49
N VAL A 434 -29.76 8.36 2.66
CA VAL A 434 -30.44 9.64 2.43
C VAL A 434 -31.94 9.49 2.65
N ASP A 435 -32.62 10.60 2.95
CA ASP A 435 -34.08 10.61 3.13
C ASP A 435 -34.82 10.37 1.81
N ASP A 436 -34.28 10.89 0.70
CA ASP A 436 -34.82 10.73 -0.65
C ASP A 436 -33.69 10.63 -1.67
N LEU A 437 -33.64 9.54 -2.46
CA LEU A 437 -32.66 9.37 -3.54
C LEU A 437 -32.81 10.40 -4.67
N LYS A 438 -34.00 11.01 -4.81
CA LYS A 438 -34.28 12.04 -5.81
C LYS A 438 -33.66 13.39 -5.47
N SER A 439 -33.43 13.69 -4.18
CA SER A 439 -32.86 14.97 -3.73
C SER A 439 -31.34 15.02 -3.84
N VAL A 440 -30.67 13.87 -3.99
CA VAL A 440 -29.22 13.79 -4.13
C VAL A 440 -28.80 14.27 -5.53
N SER A 441 -28.08 15.37 -5.62
CA SER A 441 -27.53 15.85 -6.90
C SER A 441 -26.16 15.22 -7.15
N THR A 442 -26.10 14.09 -7.87
CA THR A 442 -24.84 13.63 -8.48
C THR A 442 -24.58 14.54 -9.68
N SER A 443 -23.54 15.37 -9.64
CA SER A 443 -23.30 16.47 -10.58
C SER A 443 -23.62 16.14 -12.05
N THR A 444 -24.78 16.62 -12.49
CA THR A 444 -25.07 16.96 -13.89
C THR A 444 -25.15 18.48 -13.90
N SER A 445 -24.00 19.14 -14.10
CA SER A 445 -23.94 20.60 -14.13
C SER A 445 -24.39 21.13 -15.49
N LYS A 446 -25.63 21.63 -15.56
CA LYS A 446 -26.00 22.66 -16.55
C LYS A 446 -25.20 23.92 -16.23
N SER A 447 -24.46 24.47 -17.21
CA SER A 447 -24.00 25.86 -17.15
C SER A 447 -24.68 26.68 -18.24
N SER A 448 -25.44 27.68 -17.80
CA SER A 448 -25.74 28.90 -18.54
C SER A 448 -24.48 29.78 -18.51
N GLY A 449 -24.09 30.29 -19.68
CA GLY A 449 -22.78 30.91 -19.89
C GLY A 449 -22.61 32.32 -19.32
N SER A 450 -21.33 32.72 -19.24
CA SER A 450 -20.80 34.00 -19.74
C SER A 450 -19.38 34.22 -19.16
N ASP A 451 -18.40 34.09 -20.05
CA ASP A 451 -17.13 34.83 -20.19
C ASP A 451 -16.56 35.64 -19.01
N SER A 452 -15.33 35.31 -18.60
CA SER A 452 -14.11 36.08 -18.99
C SER A 452 -12.92 35.86 -18.04
N ALA A 453 -11.84 35.36 -18.65
CA ALA A 453 -10.43 35.80 -18.56
C ALA A 453 -9.62 35.78 -17.24
N SER A 454 -8.47 35.08 -17.38
CA SER A 454 -7.13 35.39 -16.83
C SER A 454 -6.86 35.06 -15.36
N GLY A 455 -5.81 34.35 -14.95
CA GLY A 455 -4.67 33.77 -15.65
C GLY A 455 -3.93 32.85 -14.65
N SER A 456 -3.51 31.68 -15.13
CA SER A 456 -2.96 30.58 -14.32
C SER A 456 -1.46 30.43 -14.53
N THR A 457 -0.70 30.27 -13.45
CA THR A 457 0.55 29.51 -13.47
C THR A 457 0.64 28.62 -12.23
N SER A 458 0.23 27.36 -12.38
CA SER A 458 0.70 26.24 -11.56
C SER A 458 0.84 24.99 -12.44
N GLY A 459 2.00 24.36 -12.43
CA GLY A 459 2.22 23.05 -13.04
C GLY A 459 1.41 21.98 -12.32
N SER A 460 0.55 21.29 -13.07
CA SER A 460 -0.35 20.24 -12.60
C SER A 460 -0.26 19.04 -13.54
N ALA A 461 -0.67 17.88 -13.02
CA ALA A 461 -1.06 16.71 -13.79
C ALA A 461 -1.81 17.12 -15.06
N ALA A 462 -1.56 16.39 -16.14
CA ALA A 462 -2.23 16.63 -17.42
C ALA A 462 -3.74 16.84 -17.17
N PRO A 463 -4.32 17.94 -17.67
CA PRO A 463 -5.76 18.13 -17.59
C PRO A 463 -6.41 16.90 -18.23
N SER A 464 -7.49 16.38 -17.63
CA SER A 464 -8.41 15.52 -18.38
C SER A 464 -8.91 16.38 -19.53
N GLN A 465 -8.24 16.29 -20.68
CA GLN A 465 -8.74 16.86 -21.92
C GLN A 465 -10.16 16.32 -22.05
N PRO A 466 -11.16 17.18 -22.29
CA PRO A 466 -12.52 16.70 -22.48
C PRO A 466 -12.52 15.66 -23.61
N SER A 467 -13.34 14.62 -23.44
CA SER A 467 -13.52 13.60 -24.48
C SER A 467 -13.80 14.28 -25.83
N ILE A 468 -13.23 13.75 -26.91
CA ILE A 468 -13.49 14.27 -28.27
C ILE A 468 -14.96 14.04 -28.67
N TYR A 469 -15.65 13.16 -27.95
CA TYR A 469 -17.06 12.83 -28.07
C TYR A 469 -17.96 13.61 -27.08
N GLY A 470 -17.37 14.45 -26.23
CA GLY A 470 -18.07 15.18 -25.19
C GLY A 470 -18.50 14.29 -24.02
N ASP A 471 -19.28 14.85 -23.09
CA ASP A 471 -19.64 14.18 -21.84
C ASP A 471 -20.71 13.08 -22.01
N ASP A 472 -21.37 13.01 -23.17
CA ASP A 472 -22.46 12.09 -23.45
C ASP A 472 -22.35 11.52 -24.88
N ILE A 473 -21.71 10.36 -24.99
CA ILE A 473 -21.48 9.67 -26.25
C ILE A 473 -22.79 9.27 -26.96
N SER A 474 -23.91 9.15 -26.23
CA SER A 474 -25.22 8.82 -26.82
C SER A 474 -25.72 9.93 -27.76
N LYS A 475 -25.27 11.17 -27.56
CA LYS A 475 -25.64 12.34 -28.38
C LYS A 475 -24.76 12.57 -29.59
N VAL A 476 -23.63 11.87 -29.70
CA VAL A 476 -22.73 11.99 -30.87
C VAL A 476 -23.36 11.30 -32.07
N ALA A 477 -23.26 11.88 -33.26
CA ALA A 477 -23.81 11.30 -34.48
C ALA A 477 -23.16 9.94 -34.83
N THR A 478 -23.95 8.99 -35.35
CA THR A 478 -23.51 7.61 -35.61
C THR A 478 -22.38 7.54 -36.63
N ASP A 479 -22.41 8.37 -37.67
CA ASP A 479 -21.41 8.46 -38.73
C ASP A 479 -20.03 8.94 -38.24
N ARG A 480 -19.99 9.63 -37.09
CA ARG A 480 -18.75 10.02 -36.41
C ARG A 480 -18.18 8.89 -35.56
N LEU A 481 -19.04 8.13 -34.89
CA LEU A 481 -18.62 7.02 -34.00
C LEU A 481 -18.30 5.73 -34.75
N VAL A 482 -19.05 5.44 -35.81
CA VAL A 482 -19.00 4.18 -36.55
C VAL A 482 -18.73 4.46 -38.02
N LYS A 483 -17.66 3.86 -38.57
CA LYS A 483 -17.30 4.06 -39.98
C LYS A 483 -17.00 2.73 -40.67
N LYS A 484 -17.51 2.58 -41.90
CA LYS A 484 -17.21 1.44 -42.77
C LYS A 484 -15.85 1.63 -43.43
N ALA A 485 -15.13 0.53 -43.60
CA ALA A 485 -13.95 0.48 -44.44
C ALA A 485 -14.31 0.74 -45.90
N GLN A 486 -13.38 1.32 -46.67
CA GLN A 486 -13.52 1.45 -48.11
C GLN A 486 -12.90 0.25 -48.79
N VAL A 487 -13.72 -0.51 -49.52
CA VAL A 487 -13.27 -1.69 -50.26
C VAL A 487 -12.90 -1.28 -51.68
N THR A 488 -11.70 -1.60 -52.13
CA THR A 488 -11.21 -1.34 -53.50
C THR A 488 -10.27 -2.47 -53.91
N ASN A 489 -10.49 -3.07 -55.09
CA ASN A 489 -9.61 -4.09 -55.68
C ASN A 489 -9.18 -5.21 -54.71
N ASN A 490 -10.14 -5.85 -54.04
CA ASN A 490 -9.90 -6.96 -53.11
C ASN A 490 -9.12 -6.63 -51.83
N GLU A 491 -8.90 -5.36 -51.53
CA GLU A 491 -8.43 -4.88 -50.23
C GLU A 491 -9.45 -3.91 -49.63
N GLN A 492 -9.43 -3.76 -48.31
CA GLN A 492 -10.23 -2.76 -47.62
C GLN A 492 -9.34 -1.85 -46.78
N THR A 493 -9.66 -0.56 -46.77
CA THR A 493 -8.88 0.47 -46.07
C THR A 493 -9.76 1.16 -45.05
N ILE A 494 -9.20 1.45 -43.88
CA ILE A 494 -9.89 2.26 -42.86
C ILE A 494 -8.92 3.24 -42.23
N ALA A 495 -9.33 4.50 -42.17
CA ALA A 495 -8.54 5.58 -41.58
C ALA A 495 -9.09 5.93 -40.20
N VAL A 496 -8.20 6.03 -39.23
CA VAL A 496 -8.51 6.31 -37.81
C VAL A 496 -7.56 7.38 -37.31
N LYS A 497 -8.08 8.34 -36.55
CA LYS A 497 -7.30 9.40 -35.91
C LYS A 497 -7.27 9.16 -34.41
N GLY A 498 -6.10 9.17 -33.81
CA GLY A 498 -5.93 9.31 -32.36
C GLY A 498 -5.90 10.79 -31.99
N ILE A 499 -6.85 11.22 -31.15
CA ILE A 499 -6.95 12.60 -30.67
C ILE A 499 -7.08 12.56 -29.15
N GLY A 500 -6.14 13.17 -28.43
CA GLY A 500 -6.07 13.04 -26.97
C GLY A 500 -5.83 11.58 -26.59
N TYR A 501 -6.76 10.98 -25.84
CA TYR A 501 -6.70 9.58 -25.42
C TYR A 501 -7.70 8.66 -26.16
N GLU A 502 -8.41 9.16 -27.18
CA GLU A 502 -9.48 8.43 -27.88
C GLU A 502 -9.21 8.28 -29.38
N LEU A 503 -9.87 7.29 -30.02
CA LEU A 503 -9.84 7.06 -31.46
C LEU A 503 -11.12 7.60 -32.13
N GLU A 504 -10.96 8.21 -33.31
CA GLU A 504 -12.06 8.65 -34.19
C GLU A 504 -11.89 8.07 -35.60
N PRO A 505 -12.82 7.21 -36.08
CA PRO A 505 -14.01 6.71 -35.40
C PRO A 505 -13.67 5.71 -34.27
N LEU A 506 -14.59 5.56 -33.31
CA LEU A 506 -14.44 4.61 -32.19
C LEU A 506 -14.68 3.16 -32.62
N ILE A 507 -15.57 2.95 -33.60
CA ILE A 507 -15.97 1.65 -34.13
C ILE A 507 -15.72 1.62 -35.64
N MET A 508 -14.96 0.63 -36.07
CA MET A 508 -14.58 0.38 -37.45
C MET A 508 -15.36 -0.84 -37.96
N VAL A 509 -15.97 -0.76 -39.13
CA VAL A 509 -16.70 -1.91 -39.72
C VAL A 509 -15.94 -2.41 -40.94
N THR A 510 -15.62 -3.70 -40.97
CA THR A 510 -14.82 -4.34 -42.02
C THR A 510 -15.48 -5.62 -42.51
N ASN A 511 -15.14 -6.08 -43.72
CA ASN A 511 -15.52 -7.38 -44.25
C ASN A 511 -14.63 -8.49 -43.71
N LYS A 512 -15.23 -9.63 -43.39
CA LYS A 512 -14.52 -10.88 -43.13
C LYS A 512 -13.72 -11.33 -44.37
N GLY A 513 -12.51 -11.83 -44.14
CA GLY A 513 -11.67 -12.48 -45.16
C GLY A 513 -11.07 -11.54 -46.21
N ILE A 514 -11.32 -10.24 -46.14
CA ILE A 514 -10.70 -9.24 -47.02
C ILE A 514 -9.49 -8.62 -46.29
N PRO A 515 -8.29 -8.60 -46.90
CA PRO A 515 -7.13 -7.92 -46.35
C PRO A 515 -7.42 -6.45 -46.01
N THR A 516 -7.18 -6.10 -44.76
CA THR A 516 -7.48 -4.79 -44.19
C THR A 516 -6.20 -3.99 -43.98
N LYS A 517 -6.17 -2.77 -44.49
CA LYS A 517 -5.14 -1.76 -44.20
C LYS A 517 -5.73 -0.68 -43.29
N LEU A 518 -5.32 -0.69 -42.04
CA LEU A 518 -5.63 0.33 -41.05
C LEU A 518 -4.58 1.44 -41.13
N SER A 519 -5.00 2.67 -41.41
CA SER A 519 -4.17 3.87 -41.34
C SER A 519 -4.50 4.59 -40.04
N LEU A 520 -3.60 4.54 -39.06
CA LEU A 520 -3.77 5.12 -37.74
C LEU A 520 -2.91 6.37 -37.59
N ASP A 521 -3.53 7.54 -37.59
CA ASP A 521 -2.86 8.83 -37.38
C ASP A 521 -2.77 9.15 -35.88
N LEU A 522 -1.57 9.00 -35.31
CA LEU A 522 -1.26 9.27 -33.90
C LEU A 522 -0.63 10.64 -33.68
N THR A 523 -0.72 11.56 -34.65
CA THR A 523 -0.08 12.87 -34.57
C THR A 523 -0.60 13.71 -33.39
N ALA A 524 -1.90 13.62 -33.11
CA ALA A 524 -2.61 14.34 -32.04
C ALA A 524 -2.97 13.46 -30.83
N PHE A 525 -2.41 12.24 -30.76
CA PHE A 525 -2.65 11.31 -29.67
C PHE A 525 -1.66 11.56 -28.52
N ASP A 526 -2.14 11.49 -27.27
CA ASP A 526 -1.37 11.84 -26.07
C ASP A 526 -0.26 10.84 -25.77
N GLN A 527 -0.50 9.56 -26.09
CA GLN A 527 0.43 8.44 -25.87
C GLN A 527 0.68 7.67 -27.17
N PRO A 528 1.35 8.28 -28.16
CA PRO A 528 1.52 7.67 -29.48
C PRO A 528 2.50 6.50 -29.45
N ASP A 529 3.44 6.50 -28.50
CA ASP A 529 4.45 5.47 -28.35
C ASP A 529 3.95 4.35 -27.42
N GLY A 530 3.62 3.18 -27.98
CA GLY A 530 3.09 2.05 -27.22
C GLY A 530 2.93 0.77 -28.04
N ASN A 531 2.70 -0.35 -27.35
CA ASN A 531 2.45 -1.64 -28.01
C ASN A 531 0.96 -1.80 -28.28
N PHE A 532 0.58 -1.65 -29.55
CA PHE A 532 -0.80 -1.83 -29.98
C PHE A 532 -1.04 -3.30 -30.33
N THR A 533 -2.20 -3.82 -29.93
CA THR A 533 -2.62 -5.18 -30.24
C THR A 533 -4.07 -5.20 -30.68
N ILE A 534 -4.37 -5.93 -31.75
CA ILE A 534 -5.74 -6.24 -32.16
C ILE A 534 -6.07 -7.65 -31.68
N LYS A 535 -7.13 -7.80 -30.88
CA LYS A 535 -7.54 -9.09 -30.30
C LYS A 535 -9.02 -9.36 -30.57
N ASP A 536 -9.38 -10.62 -30.70
CA ASP A 536 -10.78 -11.06 -30.65
C ASP A 536 -11.37 -10.74 -29.26
N ALA A 537 -12.48 -10.01 -29.21
CA ALA A 537 -13.02 -9.48 -27.96
C ALA A 537 -13.49 -10.59 -27.00
N ASN A 538 -13.91 -11.76 -27.53
CA ASN A 538 -14.43 -12.86 -26.73
C ASN A 538 -13.34 -13.83 -26.31
N THR A 539 -12.48 -14.24 -27.25
CA THR A 539 -11.45 -15.28 -27.01
C THR A 539 -10.11 -14.70 -26.56
N GLN A 540 -9.93 -13.38 -26.65
CA GLN A 540 -8.67 -12.68 -26.40
C GLN A 540 -7.51 -13.16 -27.30
N GLN A 541 -7.81 -13.88 -28.39
CA GLN A 541 -6.82 -14.33 -29.35
C GLN A 541 -6.27 -13.13 -30.14
N VAL A 542 -4.95 -13.00 -30.17
CA VAL A 542 -4.27 -11.91 -30.88
C VAL A 542 -4.36 -12.13 -32.39
N VAL A 543 -4.87 -11.13 -33.11
CA VAL A 543 -4.89 -11.06 -34.58
C VAL A 543 -3.58 -10.46 -35.10
N THR A 544 -3.18 -9.30 -34.56
CA THR A 544 -1.94 -8.63 -34.96
C THR A 544 -1.39 -7.76 -33.83
N LYS A 545 -0.09 -7.46 -33.89
CA LYS A 545 0.63 -6.55 -32.97
C LYS A 545 1.44 -5.57 -33.79
N PHE A 546 1.46 -4.32 -33.37
CA PHE A 546 2.27 -3.28 -34.00
C PHE A 546 2.71 -2.25 -32.96
N VAL A 547 3.75 -1.50 -33.29
CA VAL A 547 4.28 -0.44 -32.41
C VAL A 547 3.74 0.88 -32.91
N GLY A 548 3.04 1.60 -32.04
CA GLY A 548 2.63 2.98 -32.31
C GLY A 548 3.82 3.92 -32.23
N GLN A 549 3.84 4.91 -33.10
CA GLN A 549 4.79 6.02 -33.07
C GLN A 549 4.06 7.29 -33.51
N LYS A 550 4.56 8.45 -33.07
CA LYS A 550 3.97 9.74 -33.46
C LYS A 550 4.02 9.93 -34.97
N GLY A 551 2.84 10.06 -35.59
CA GLY A 551 2.67 10.15 -37.04
C GLY A 551 1.63 9.14 -37.55
N ILE A 552 1.64 8.86 -38.86
CA ILE A 552 0.74 7.89 -39.47
C ILE A 552 1.38 6.50 -39.43
N VAL A 553 0.70 5.54 -38.82
CA VAL A 553 1.09 4.14 -38.75
C VAL A 553 0.15 3.31 -39.61
N GLU A 554 0.70 2.59 -40.59
CA GLU A 554 -0.07 1.67 -41.43
C GLU A 554 0.07 0.23 -40.95
N VAL A 555 -1.07 -0.45 -40.78
CA VAL A 555 -1.13 -1.82 -40.25
C VAL A 555 -1.97 -2.68 -41.17
N GLY A 556 -1.38 -3.74 -41.70
CA GLY A 556 -2.07 -4.77 -42.48
C GLY A 556 -2.51 -5.95 -41.62
N PHE A 557 -3.76 -6.40 -41.75
CA PHE A 557 -4.27 -7.63 -41.13
C PHE A 557 -5.48 -8.19 -41.88
N THR A 558 -5.77 -9.48 -41.70
CA THR A 558 -6.96 -10.13 -42.25
C THR A 558 -7.66 -10.88 -41.12
N ILE A 559 -8.99 -10.78 -41.06
CA ILE A 559 -9.80 -11.47 -40.06
C ILE A 559 -10.81 -12.37 -40.77
N ASP A 560 -10.67 -13.68 -40.58
CA ASP A 560 -11.48 -14.69 -41.29
C ASP A 560 -12.76 -15.07 -40.56
N LYS A 561 -13.07 -14.45 -39.42
CA LYS A 561 -14.28 -14.71 -38.63
C LYS A 561 -15.05 -13.41 -38.39
N ALA A 562 -16.35 -13.45 -38.64
CA ALA A 562 -17.22 -12.34 -38.30
C ALA A 562 -17.33 -12.25 -36.77
N GLY A 563 -17.35 -11.04 -36.22
CA GLY A 563 -17.30 -10.84 -34.78
C GLY A 563 -16.75 -9.49 -34.35
N SER A 564 -16.57 -9.33 -33.04
CA SER A 564 -16.05 -8.11 -32.42
C SER A 564 -14.56 -8.27 -32.10
N TYR A 565 -13.76 -7.30 -32.50
CA TYR A 565 -12.32 -7.26 -32.23
C TYR A 565 -11.97 -5.93 -31.57
N GLY A 566 -11.15 -5.94 -30.53
CA GLY A 566 -10.70 -4.72 -29.85
C GLY A 566 -9.31 -4.30 -30.31
N ILE A 567 -9.08 -2.99 -30.42
CA ILE A 567 -7.75 -2.39 -30.53
C ILE A 567 -7.32 -1.98 -29.13
N TYR A 568 -6.17 -2.46 -28.68
CA TYR A 568 -5.65 -2.24 -27.34
C TYR A 568 -4.30 -1.55 -27.37
N ILE A 569 -4.04 -0.66 -26.41
CA ILE A 569 -2.70 -0.17 -26.04
C ILE A 569 -2.42 -0.58 -24.59
N ASP A 570 -1.32 -1.30 -24.35
CA ASP A 570 -0.91 -1.75 -23.00
C ASP A 570 -2.07 -2.38 -22.16
N GLU A 571 -2.91 -3.19 -22.81
CA GLU A 571 -4.10 -3.87 -22.25
C GLU A 571 -5.34 -2.99 -21.98
N ASN A 572 -5.30 -1.69 -22.29
CA ASN A 572 -6.49 -0.81 -22.32
C ASN A 572 -7.11 -0.78 -23.72
N ILE A 573 -8.44 -0.86 -23.80
CA ILE A 573 -9.14 -0.81 -25.08
C ILE A 573 -9.27 0.64 -25.58
N LEU A 574 -8.94 0.88 -26.85
CA LEU A 574 -8.99 2.20 -27.49
C LEU A 574 -10.11 2.32 -28.53
N GLY A 575 -10.52 1.20 -29.14
CA GLY A 575 -11.55 1.17 -30.17
C GLY A 575 -11.93 -0.25 -30.55
N MET A 576 -12.98 -0.39 -31.35
CA MET A 576 -13.53 -1.68 -31.78
C MET A 576 -13.50 -1.81 -33.30
N ILE A 577 -13.31 -3.03 -33.78
CA ILE A 577 -13.48 -3.45 -35.17
C ILE A 577 -14.60 -4.49 -35.18
N ASP A 578 -15.74 -4.14 -35.78
CA ASP A 578 -16.83 -5.05 -36.10
C ASP A 578 -16.57 -5.66 -37.48
N VAL A 579 -16.39 -6.98 -37.50
CA VAL A 579 -16.15 -7.73 -38.74
C VAL A 579 -17.46 -8.37 -39.15
N ALA A 580 -18.01 -7.90 -40.27
CA ALA A 580 -19.27 -8.35 -40.84
C ALA A 580 -19.04 -9.36 -41.98
N ASP A 581 -20.05 -10.18 -42.27
CA ASP A 581 -20.01 -11.09 -43.43
C ASP A 581 -20.15 -10.34 -44.76
N ASP A 582 -20.95 -9.26 -44.81
CA ASP A 582 -21.03 -8.34 -45.95
C ASP A 582 -21.23 -6.89 -45.50
N LEU A 583 -20.23 -6.04 -45.74
CA LEU A 583 -20.17 -4.64 -45.39
C LEU A 583 -21.29 -3.79 -46.03
N ASN A 584 -21.80 -4.20 -47.20
CA ASN A 584 -22.89 -3.47 -47.87
C ASN A 584 -24.21 -3.63 -47.11
N SER A 585 -24.41 -4.76 -46.45
CA SER A 585 -25.63 -5.08 -45.69
C SER A 585 -25.66 -4.47 -44.28
N VAL A 586 -24.54 -3.95 -43.78
CA VAL A 586 -24.42 -3.46 -42.39
C VAL A 586 -25.16 -2.15 -42.16
N ASN A 587 -26.06 -2.11 -41.18
CA ASN A 587 -26.67 -0.89 -40.67
C ASN A 587 -25.79 -0.28 -39.55
N LEU A 588 -25.36 0.97 -39.72
CA LEU A 588 -24.46 1.64 -38.76
C LEU A 588 -25.13 1.90 -37.40
N ASP A 589 -26.43 2.14 -37.35
CA ASP A 589 -27.15 2.39 -36.09
C ASP A 589 -27.32 1.10 -35.27
N GLU A 590 -27.46 -0.04 -35.95
CA GLU A 590 -27.45 -1.36 -35.29
C GLU A 590 -26.07 -1.69 -34.72
N VAL A 591 -25.01 -1.43 -35.49
CA VAL A 591 -23.63 -1.58 -35.01
C VAL A 591 -23.38 -0.66 -33.81
N ARG A 592 -23.81 0.60 -33.87
CA ARG A 592 -23.72 1.50 -32.72
C ARG A 592 -24.41 0.92 -31.50
N SER A 593 -25.66 0.49 -31.64
CA SER A 593 -26.49 -0.03 -30.53
C SER A 593 -25.90 -1.30 -29.91
N LYS A 594 -25.14 -2.08 -30.69
CA LYS A 594 -24.41 -3.27 -30.22
C LYS A 594 -23.29 -2.94 -29.23
N TYR A 595 -22.61 -1.80 -29.39
CA TYR A 595 -21.44 -1.43 -28.59
C TYR A 595 -21.68 -0.27 -27.62
N ILE A 596 -22.64 0.59 -27.91
CA ILE A 596 -22.96 1.79 -27.13
C ILE A 596 -24.45 1.69 -26.79
N GLN A 597 -24.76 1.28 -25.55
CA GLN A 597 -26.13 1.25 -25.05
C GLN A 597 -26.63 2.69 -24.88
N GLN A 598 -27.81 2.98 -25.46
CA GLN A 598 -28.48 4.28 -25.34
C GLN A 598 -29.03 4.52 -23.94
#